data_AF-A0AA44ZMI4-F1
#
_entry.id   AF-A0AA44ZMI4-F1
#
_cell.length_a   1.000
_cell.length_b   1.000
_cell.length_c   1.000
_cell.angle_alpha   90.00
_cell.angle_beta   90.00
_cell.angle_gamma   90.00
#
_symmetry.space_group_name_H-M   'P 1'
#
loop_
_entity.id
_entity.type
_entity.pdbx_description
1 polymer ?
#
loop_
_entity_poly.entity_id
_entity_poly.type
_entity_poly.pdbx_seq_one_letter_code
_entity_poly.pdbx_strand_id
1 'polypeptide(L)'
;MRRPARTRTLLGWIAVAFVGAWIVGTVTLIAAAGERGADDRAALYERGEAALRTPDGGGARLHELLLDAPDRGFVDDYVERLQAAGSPAVLPTGPDRVEVRSGPVLVTLSVTEEAGRWYFSLLPPGEREPG
;
A
#
# COMPACT_ATOMS: atom_id res chain seq x y z
N MET A 1 -54.01 30.95 12.17
CA MET A 1 -52.81 30.22 12.60
C MET A 1 -52.76 28.85 11.94
N ARG A 2 -51.99 28.66 10.85
CA ARG A 2 -51.60 27.36 10.26
C ARG A 2 -50.64 27.61 9.10
N ARG A 3 -49.36 27.22 9.27
CA ARG A 3 -48.53 26.46 8.30
C ARG A 3 -47.07 26.35 8.79
N PRO A 4 -46.79 25.50 9.81
CA PRO A 4 -45.42 25.08 10.13
C PRO A 4 -44.91 23.96 9.21
N ALA A 5 -45.74 23.45 8.29
CA ALA A 5 -45.41 22.29 7.47
C ALA A 5 -44.28 22.58 6.46
N ARG A 6 -44.33 23.74 5.80
CA ARG A 6 -43.38 24.10 4.71
C ARG A 6 -41.93 24.19 5.20
N THR A 7 -41.74 24.73 6.41
CA THR A 7 -40.43 24.89 7.04
C THR A 7 -39.84 23.55 7.48
N ARG A 8 -40.67 22.62 8.00
CA ARG A 8 -40.25 21.25 8.33
C ARG A 8 -39.83 20.47 7.09
N THR A 9 -40.55 20.62 5.97
CA THR A 9 -40.18 19.96 4.71
C THR A 9 -38.87 20.51 4.15
N LEU A 10 -38.67 21.83 4.18
CA LEU A 10 -37.43 22.48 3.75
C LEU A 10 -36.23 22.06 4.60
N LEU A 11 -36.40 21.99 5.92
CA LEU A 11 -35.35 21.53 6.84
C LEU A 11 -34.99 20.05 6.60
N GLY A 12 -36.00 19.22 6.30
CA GLY A 12 -35.79 17.82 5.92
C GLY A 12 -34.98 17.67 4.64
N TRP A 13 -35.28 18.48 3.60
CA TRP A 13 -34.52 18.46 2.35
C TRP A 13 -33.07 18.93 2.53
N ILE A 14 -32.82 19.93 3.38
CA ILE A 14 -31.46 20.39 3.70
C ILE A 14 -30.69 19.28 4.43
N ALA A 15 -31.32 18.60 5.39
CA ALA A 15 -30.71 17.49 6.10
C ALA A 15 -30.36 16.33 5.14
N VAL A 16 -31.25 15.98 4.21
CA VAL A 16 -30.99 14.95 3.19
C VAL A 16 -29.86 15.37 2.25
N ALA A 17 -29.84 16.62 1.80
CA ALA A 17 -28.77 17.14 0.95
C ALA A 17 -27.42 17.15 1.66
N PHE A 18 -27.41 17.53 2.94
CA PHE A 18 -26.21 17.50 3.77
C PHE A 18 -25.68 16.08 3.95
N VAL A 19 -26.55 15.12 4.31
CA VAL A 19 -26.16 13.71 4.44
C VAL A 19 -25.65 13.17 3.10
N GLY A 20 -26.31 13.48 1.99
CA GLY A 20 -25.85 13.10 0.65
C GLY A 20 -24.45 13.65 0.34
N ALA A 21 -24.22 14.95 0.58
CA ALA A 21 -22.92 15.57 0.38
C ALA A 21 -21.84 14.99 1.31
N TRP A 22 -22.20 14.69 2.56
CA TRP A 22 -21.28 14.08 3.53
C TRP A 22 -20.90 12.64 3.15
N ILE A 23 -21.86 11.82 2.71
CA ILE A 23 -21.59 10.46 2.22
C ILE A 23 -20.68 10.52 1.00
N VAL A 24 -20.99 11.36 0.00
CA VAL A 24 -20.16 11.51 -1.20
C VAL A 24 -18.76 11.97 -0.81
N GLY A 25 -18.63 12.99 0.04
CA GLY A 25 -17.33 13.47 0.52
C GLY A 25 -16.54 12.39 1.25
N THR A 26 -17.20 11.59 2.09
CA THR A 26 -16.57 10.49 2.82
C THR A 26 -16.11 9.38 1.88
N VAL A 27 -16.93 8.98 0.91
CA VAL A 27 -16.57 7.97 -0.09
C VAL A 27 -15.41 8.46 -0.97
N THR A 28 -15.42 9.73 -1.38
CA THR A 28 -14.31 10.34 -2.10
C THR A 28 -13.03 10.38 -1.27
N LEU A 29 -13.12 10.69 0.04
CA LEU A 29 -11.96 10.67 0.93
C LEU A 29 -11.40 9.26 1.13
N ILE A 30 -12.27 8.25 1.25
CA ILE A 30 -11.85 6.83 1.35
C ILE A 30 -11.18 6.39 0.06
N ALA A 31 -11.74 6.75 -1.11
CA ALA A 31 -11.15 6.43 -2.41
C ALA A 31 -9.85 7.20 -2.69
N ALA A 32 -9.71 8.41 -2.15
CA ALA A 32 -8.53 9.27 -2.32
C ALA A 32 -7.40 8.96 -1.33
N ALA A 33 -7.71 8.30 -0.21
CA ALA A 33 -6.71 7.61 0.61
C ALA A 33 -6.21 6.43 -0.22
N GLY A 34 -5.25 6.70 -1.11
CA GLY A 34 -4.76 5.77 -2.12
C GLY A 34 -4.62 4.38 -1.56
N GLU A 35 -5.35 3.43 -2.15
CA GLU A 35 -5.30 2.04 -1.73
C GLU A 35 -3.84 1.59 -1.76
N ARG A 36 -3.35 1.11 -0.61
CA ARG A 36 -2.01 0.55 -0.53
C ARG A 36 -1.87 -0.65 -1.48
N GLY A 37 -0.63 -1.05 -1.71
CA GLY A 37 -0.31 -2.11 -2.64
C GLY A 37 -0.48 -1.70 -4.09
N ALA A 38 -0.38 -2.69 -4.97
CA ALA A 38 -0.47 -2.54 -6.41
C ALA A 38 -1.73 -3.18 -6.98
N ASP A 39 -2.13 -2.72 -8.15
CA ASP A 39 -3.34 -3.19 -8.84
C ASP A 39 -3.15 -4.60 -9.42
N ASP A 40 -1.91 -4.97 -9.73
CA ASP A 40 -1.50 -6.31 -10.17
C ASP A 40 -0.05 -6.63 -9.74
N ARG A 41 0.37 -7.89 -9.93
CA ARG A 41 1.72 -8.37 -9.57
C ARG A 41 2.83 -7.66 -10.35
N ALA A 42 2.60 -7.33 -11.62
CA ALA A 42 3.62 -6.69 -12.45
C ALA A 42 3.89 -5.27 -11.95
N ALA A 43 2.82 -4.52 -11.65
CA ALA A 43 2.87 -3.21 -11.02
C ALA A 43 3.51 -3.27 -9.63
N LEU A 44 3.27 -4.33 -8.84
CA LEU A 44 3.94 -4.52 -7.55
C LEU A 44 5.46 -4.61 -7.71
N TYR A 45 5.93 -5.42 -8.67
CA TYR A 45 7.37 -5.59 -8.91
C TYR A 45 8.03 -4.33 -9.45
N GLU A 46 7.39 -3.66 -10.42
CA GLU A 46 7.90 -2.42 -10.99
C GLU A 46 7.97 -1.31 -9.93
N ARG A 47 6.89 -1.10 -9.17
CA ARG A 47 6.84 -0.09 -8.11
C ARG A 47 7.81 -0.44 -6.97
N GLY A 48 7.94 -1.72 -6.62
CA GLY A 48 8.88 -2.20 -5.61
C GLY A 48 10.33 -1.94 -6.00
N GLU A 49 10.69 -2.30 -7.23
CA GLU A 49 12.04 -2.08 -7.74
C GLU A 49 12.36 -0.58 -7.87
N ALA A 50 11.40 0.22 -8.35
CA ALA A 50 11.52 1.67 -8.39
C ALA A 50 11.68 2.28 -6.98
N ALA A 51 10.93 1.80 -5.99
CA ALA A 51 11.06 2.23 -4.61
C ALA A 51 12.46 1.93 -4.06
N LEU A 52 12.96 0.71 -4.27
CA LEU A 52 14.29 0.29 -3.81
C LEU A 52 15.44 1.05 -4.50
N ARG A 53 15.23 1.57 -5.71
CA ARG A 53 16.23 2.36 -6.44
C ARG A 53 16.10 3.86 -6.29
N THR A 54 15.02 4.35 -5.68
CA THR A 54 14.81 5.78 -5.46
C THR A 54 15.77 6.26 -4.37
N PRO A 55 16.71 7.17 -4.67
CA PRO A 55 17.49 7.85 -3.65
C PRO A 55 16.55 8.75 -2.87
N ASP A 56 16.63 8.71 -1.54
CA ASP A 56 15.85 9.56 -0.62
C ASP A 56 14.31 9.43 -0.80
N GLY A 57 13.66 8.71 0.11
CA GLY A 57 12.21 8.48 0.07
C GLY A 57 11.77 7.17 -0.60
N GLY A 58 12.73 6.32 -0.98
CA GLY A 58 12.47 4.94 -1.40
C GLY A 58 11.75 4.12 -0.33
N GLY A 59 12.08 4.30 0.95
CA GLY A 59 11.43 3.59 2.05
C GLY A 59 9.95 3.98 2.22
N ALA A 60 9.60 5.26 2.11
CA ALA A 60 8.20 5.69 2.08
C ALA A 60 7.40 5.04 0.93
N ARG A 61 8.00 4.93 -0.27
CA ARG A 61 7.37 4.26 -1.42
C ARG A 61 7.23 2.75 -1.21
N LEU A 62 8.24 2.11 -0.64
CA LEU A 62 8.20 0.68 -0.33
C LEU A 62 7.18 0.38 0.78
N HIS A 63 7.05 1.26 1.77
CA HIS A 63 6.10 1.13 2.88
C HIS A 63 4.65 1.03 2.40
N GLU A 64 4.28 1.78 1.35
CA GLU A 64 2.93 1.68 0.77
C GLU A 64 2.69 0.37 -0.01
N LEU A 65 3.74 -0.42 -0.28
CA LEU A 65 3.65 -1.73 -0.94
C LEU A 65 3.74 -2.90 0.04
N LEU A 66 3.98 -2.63 1.33
CA LEU A 66 4.10 -3.66 2.38
C LEU A 66 2.73 -3.92 3.03
N LEU A 67 2.36 -5.20 3.12
CA LEU A 67 1.08 -5.64 3.71
C LEU A 67 0.97 -5.21 5.17
N ASP A 68 1.97 -5.60 5.97
CA ASP A 68 1.99 -5.34 7.40
C ASP A 68 2.41 -3.90 7.75
N ALA A 69 2.82 -3.12 6.73
CA ALA A 69 3.26 -1.73 6.83
C ALA A 69 4.10 -1.46 8.10
N PRO A 70 5.27 -2.11 8.27
CA PRO A 70 6.12 -1.94 9.44
C PRO A 70 6.56 -0.48 9.61
N ASP A 71 7.05 -0.14 10.80
CA ASP A 71 7.46 1.23 11.13
C ASP A 71 8.29 1.88 10.01
N ARG A 72 8.01 3.15 9.69
CA ARG A 72 8.66 3.83 8.55
C ARG A 72 10.18 3.89 8.71
N GLY A 73 10.68 4.05 9.94
CA GLY A 73 12.12 4.04 10.21
C GLY A 73 12.74 2.68 9.88
N PHE A 74 12.04 1.58 10.15
CA PHE A 74 12.49 0.25 9.73
C PHE A 74 12.58 0.13 8.20
N VAL A 75 11.58 0.63 7.47
CA VAL A 75 11.56 0.51 5.99
C VAL A 75 12.62 1.39 5.36
N ASP A 76 12.81 2.62 5.86
CA ASP A 76 13.87 3.52 5.39
C ASP A 76 15.25 2.90 5.61
N ASP A 77 15.53 2.40 6.82
CA ASP A 77 16.75 1.65 7.16
C ASP A 77 16.96 0.43 6.24
N TYR A 78 15.88 -0.30 5.95
CA TYR A 78 15.93 -1.49 5.11
C TYR A 78 16.33 -1.15 3.67
N VAL A 79 15.74 -0.11 3.09
CA VAL A 79 16.09 0.37 1.75
C VAL A 79 17.51 0.91 1.72
N GLU A 80 17.93 1.69 2.73
CA GLU A 80 19.28 2.24 2.81
C GLU A 80 20.34 1.13 2.84
N ARG A 81 20.13 0.08 3.65
CA ARG A 81 21.06 -1.06 3.71
C ARG A 81 21.14 -1.82 2.39
N LEU A 82 20.02 -2.00 1.70
CA LEU A 82 20.00 -2.64 0.38
C LEU A 82 20.75 -1.79 -0.64
N GLN A 83 20.55 -0.47 -0.68
CA GLN A 83 21.26 0.42 -1.59
C GLN A 83 22.76 0.50 -1.25
N ALA A 84 23.13 0.48 0.03
CA ALA A 84 24.52 0.45 0.47
C ALA A 84 25.24 -0.85 0.06
N ALA A 85 24.50 -1.97 -0.03
CA ALA A 85 25.04 -3.26 -0.46
C ALA A 85 25.28 -3.35 -1.98
N GLY A 86 24.59 -2.54 -2.79
CA GLY A 86 24.68 -2.58 -4.25
C GLY A 86 23.49 -1.96 -4.96
N SER A 87 23.20 -2.43 -6.18
CA SER A 87 22.01 -2.02 -6.92
C SER A 87 20.88 -3.04 -6.71
N PRO A 88 19.79 -2.68 -6.00
CA PRO A 88 18.69 -3.60 -5.77
C PRO A 88 18.00 -4.01 -7.06
N ALA A 89 17.67 -5.28 -7.17
CA ALA A 89 16.83 -5.85 -8.23
C ALA A 89 15.80 -6.79 -7.63
N VAL A 90 14.57 -6.72 -8.15
CA VAL A 90 13.43 -7.52 -7.70
C VAL A 90 13.23 -8.67 -8.70
N LEU A 91 13.40 -9.91 -8.24
CA LEU A 91 13.41 -11.11 -9.07
C LEU A 91 12.26 -12.03 -8.64
N PRO A 92 11.21 -12.19 -9.45
CA PRO A 92 10.16 -13.17 -9.17
C PRO A 92 10.74 -14.59 -9.24
N THR A 93 10.63 -15.35 -8.14
CA THR A 93 11.17 -16.72 -8.05
C THR A 93 10.08 -17.79 -7.95
N GLY A 94 8.82 -17.37 -7.97
CA GLY A 94 7.66 -18.26 -7.89
C GLY A 94 6.36 -17.47 -7.99
N PRO A 95 5.20 -18.14 -7.86
CA PRO A 95 3.91 -17.48 -7.92
C PRO A 95 3.73 -16.46 -6.79
N ASP A 96 4.23 -16.76 -5.59
CA ASP A 96 3.96 -15.96 -4.39
C ASP A 96 5.26 -15.57 -3.65
N ARG A 97 6.39 -15.57 -4.36
CA ARG A 97 7.72 -15.30 -3.80
C ARG A 97 8.56 -14.44 -4.73
N VAL A 98 9.24 -13.48 -4.13
CA VAL A 98 10.20 -12.62 -4.81
C VAL A 98 11.51 -12.58 -4.04
N GLU A 99 12.61 -12.52 -4.77
CA GLU A 99 13.94 -12.28 -4.23
C GLU A 99 14.38 -10.85 -4.54
N VAL A 100 14.83 -10.14 -3.52
CA VAL A 100 15.52 -8.86 -3.67
C VAL A 100 17.01 -9.11 -3.55
N ARG A 101 17.74 -8.87 -4.63
CA ARG A 101 19.20 -8.99 -4.68
C ARG A 101 19.84 -7.62 -4.72
N SER A 102 20.81 -7.38 -3.85
CA SER A 102 21.64 -6.18 -3.88
C SER A 102 23.06 -6.50 -3.44
N GLY A 103 23.98 -6.58 -4.41
CA GLY A 103 25.35 -7.01 -4.18
C GLY A 103 25.41 -8.38 -3.47
N PRO A 104 26.03 -8.50 -2.28
CA PRO A 104 26.08 -9.76 -1.52
C PRO A 104 24.80 -10.06 -0.73
N VAL A 105 23.85 -9.13 -0.65
CA VAL A 105 22.62 -9.28 0.12
C VAL A 105 21.53 -9.89 -0.74
N LEU A 106 20.88 -10.93 -0.20
CA LEU A 106 19.69 -11.57 -0.75
C LEU A 106 18.60 -11.56 0.33
N VAL A 107 17.43 -11.02 -0.01
CA VAL A 107 16.24 -11.08 0.84
C VAL A 107 15.10 -11.72 0.08
N THR A 108 14.29 -12.53 0.77
CA THR A 108 13.10 -13.15 0.20
C THR A 108 11.87 -12.49 0.81
N LEU A 109 10.94 -12.06 -0.04
CA LEU A 109 9.65 -11.53 0.33
C LEU A 109 8.55 -12.43 -0.24
N SER A 110 7.44 -12.55 0.48
CA SER A 110 6.23 -13.15 -0.07
C SER A 110 5.42 -12.10 -0.83
N VAL A 111 4.64 -12.57 -1.79
CA VAL A 111 3.67 -11.77 -2.54
C VAL A 111 2.29 -12.21 -2.11
N THR A 112 1.46 -11.27 -1.68
CA THR A 112 0.13 -11.56 -1.14
C THR A 112 -0.91 -10.64 -1.74
N GLU A 113 -2.08 -11.19 -2.04
CA GLU A 113 -3.25 -10.42 -2.47
C GLU A 113 -4.19 -10.23 -1.28
N GLU A 114 -4.56 -8.99 -0.98
CA GLU A 114 -5.58 -8.65 0.01
C GLU A 114 -6.55 -7.62 -0.58
N ALA A 115 -7.85 -7.92 -0.51
CA ALA A 115 -8.92 -7.06 -1.02
C ALA A 115 -8.74 -6.60 -2.49
N GLY A 116 -8.16 -7.46 -3.36
CA GLY A 116 -7.91 -7.15 -4.77
C GLY A 116 -6.66 -6.29 -5.01
N ARG A 117 -5.80 -6.14 -4.00
CA ARG A 117 -4.54 -5.38 -4.06
C ARG A 117 -3.37 -6.29 -3.72
N TRP A 118 -2.25 -6.07 -4.40
CA TRP A 118 -1.05 -6.88 -4.27
C TRP A 118 0.00 -6.20 -3.40
N TYR A 119 0.60 -6.97 -2.49
CA TYR A 119 1.57 -6.48 -1.52
C TYR A 119 2.78 -7.39 -1.43
N PHE A 120 3.90 -6.82 -1.00
CA PHE A 120 4.98 -7.59 -0.42
C PHE A 120 4.71 -7.82 1.06
N SER A 121 5.05 -8.99 1.58
CA SER A 121 5.14 -9.21 3.01
C SER A 121 6.57 -9.64 3.36
N LEU A 122 7.08 -9.04 4.43
CA LEU A 122 8.37 -9.42 4.99
C LEU A 122 8.16 -10.80 5.62
N LEU A 123 8.71 -11.82 4.99
CA LEU A 123 8.64 -13.16 5.57
C LEU A 123 9.32 -13.12 6.95
N PRO A 124 8.66 -13.55 8.04
CA PRO A 124 9.41 -13.98 9.21
C PRO A 124 10.41 -15.05 8.76
N PRO A 125 11.61 -15.14 9.35
CA PRO A 125 12.62 -16.09 8.91
C PRO A 125 12.02 -17.50 8.93
N GLY A 126 11.69 -18.01 7.74
CA GLY A 126 11.16 -19.36 7.55
C GLY A 126 12.33 -20.33 7.50
N GLU A 127 12.18 -21.45 8.19
CA GLU A 127 13.10 -22.57 8.07
C GLU A 127 13.18 -22.97 6.58
N ARG A 128 14.39 -23.04 6.03
CA ARG A 128 14.62 -23.57 4.67
C ARG A 128 13.97 -24.95 4.59
N GLU A 129 12.98 -25.13 3.71
CA GLU A 129 12.62 -26.47 3.28
C GLU A 129 13.81 -27.06 2.50
N PRO A 130 14.30 -28.26 2.87
CA PRO A 130 15.34 -28.94 2.13
C PRO A 130 14.76 -29.45 0.80
N GLY A 131 15.27 -28.94 -0.32
CA GLY A 131 14.99 -29.41 -1.68
C GLY A 131 16.27 -29.56 -2.47
#